data_AF-A0A8X6XGD3-F1
#
_entry.id   AF-A0A8X6XGD3-F1
#
_cell.length_a   1.000
_cell.length_b   1.000
_cell.length_c   1.000
_cell.angle_alpha   90.00
_cell.angle_beta   90.00
_cell.angle_gamma   90.00
#
_symmetry.space_group_name_H-M   'P 1'
#
loop_
_entity.id
_entity.type
_entity.pdbx_description
1 polymer ?
#
loop_
_entity_poly.entity_id
_entity_poly.type
_entity_poly.pdbx_seq_one_letter_code
_entity_poly.pdbx_strand_id
1 'polypeptide(L)'
;MNDNLKLGHMKLIPESEIDVPASSSFYLPHHPVPNKNGDKFRVVFDGSAKSSSGISLNDKLMVGPQLQIDLKTLLLRFRMHKITITADIEKMYRQITLQASDFQRIVWRNSPFEPIQDFRLIRIAYGTASAPYLAIKCLQQLALNEANNFPLASKAVLNDFYVDDLMSGANSFSEALELQNQLTQMLSNARLVLRKWASNCNELLNSIDSDMRLSNASLNIDNDDTVKTLGILWHPASDVFYFKITPLSFEGTL
;
A
#
# COMPACT_ATOMS: atom_id res chain seq x y z
N MET A 1 5.27 -15.86 6.17
CA MET A 1 5.37 -16.52 4.86
C MET A 1 4.18 -17.39 4.53
N ASN A 2 3.64 -18.19 5.46
CA ASN A 2 2.47 -19.05 5.21
C ASN A 2 1.25 -18.31 4.64
N ASP A 3 0.99 -17.08 5.07
CA ASP A 3 -0.08 -16.28 4.47
C ASP A 3 0.13 -16.00 2.98
N ASN A 4 1.38 -15.79 2.54
CA ASN A 4 1.69 -15.60 1.12
C ASN A 4 1.41 -16.87 0.31
N LEU A 5 1.63 -18.06 0.88
CA LEU A 5 1.26 -19.33 0.23
C LEU A 5 -0.24 -19.51 0.17
N LYS A 6 -0.94 -19.34 1.30
CA LYS A 6 -2.40 -19.49 1.39
C LYS A 6 -3.14 -18.54 0.44
N LEU A 7 -2.63 -17.31 0.28
CA LEU A 7 -3.19 -16.30 -0.63
C LEU A 7 -2.72 -16.45 -2.08
N GLY A 8 -1.88 -17.45 -2.39
CA GLY A 8 -1.35 -17.67 -3.74
C GLY A 8 -0.43 -16.55 -4.23
N HIS A 9 0.20 -15.81 -3.32
CA HIS A 9 1.17 -14.76 -3.64
C HIS A 9 2.56 -15.31 -3.97
N MET A 10 2.83 -16.56 -3.60
CA MET A 10 4.04 -17.28 -3.97
C MET A 10 3.72 -18.74 -4.29
N LYS A 11 4.54 -19.36 -5.14
CA LYS A 11 4.40 -20.76 -5.56
C LYS A 11 5.72 -21.49 -5.35
N LEU A 12 5.63 -22.76 -4.95
CA LEU A 12 6.78 -23.64 -4.89
C LEU A 12 7.38 -23.81 -6.29
N ILE A 13 8.70 -23.78 -6.39
CA ILE A 13 9.42 -24.05 -7.64
C ILE A 13 9.62 -25.58 -7.73
N PRO A 14 9.21 -26.23 -8.84
CA PRO A 14 9.48 -27.64 -9.05
C PRO A 14 10.98 -27.93 -9.06
N GLU A 15 11.42 -29.09 -8.56
CA GLU A 15 12.84 -29.47 -8.53
C GLU A 15 13.52 -29.34 -9.89
N SER A 16 12.81 -29.67 -10.97
CA SER A 16 13.29 -29.54 -12.36
C SER A 16 13.54 -28.10 -12.82
N GLU A 17 13.03 -27.09 -12.10
CA GLU A 17 13.18 -25.66 -12.40
C GLU A 17 14.12 -24.94 -11.42
N ILE A 18 14.65 -25.62 -10.41
CA ILE A 18 15.55 -25.00 -9.42
C ILE A 18 16.88 -24.65 -10.08
N ASP A 19 17.50 -25.63 -10.72
CA ASP A 19 18.83 -25.53 -11.32
C ASP A 19 18.80 -24.87 -12.71
N VAL A 20 18.54 -23.56 -12.73
CA VAL A 20 18.66 -22.71 -13.93
C VAL A 20 19.98 -21.93 -13.91
N PRO A 21 20.47 -21.46 -15.08
CA PRO A 21 21.64 -20.60 -15.12
C PRO A 21 21.50 -19.39 -14.19
N ALA A 22 22.57 -19.03 -13.47
CA ALA A 22 22.56 -17.90 -12.53
C ALA A 22 22.22 -16.55 -13.19
N SER A 23 22.40 -16.43 -14.52
CA SER A 23 21.97 -15.27 -15.31
C SER A 23 20.46 -15.16 -15.49
N SER A 24 19.72 -16.24 -15.20
CA SER A 24 18.29 -16.39 -15.48
C SER A 24 17.44 -16.40 -14.22
N SER A 25 18.05 -16.30 -13.03
CA SER A 25 17.32 -16.25 -11.76
C SER A 25 17.98 -15.32 -10.74
N PHE A 26 17.19 -14.87 -9.78
CA PHE A 26 17.67 -14.07 -8.65
C PHE A 26 16.87 -14.42 -7.39
N TYR A 27 17.59 -14.72 -6.30
CA TYR A 27 17.02 -14.96 -4.99
C TYR A 27 17.04 -13.69 -4.16
N LEU A 28 15.85 -13.19 -3.81
CA LEU A 28 15.66 -12.02 -2.98
C LEU A 28 15.86 -12.37 -1.51
N PRO A 29 16.87 -11.80 -0.84
CA PRO A 29 16.95 -11.85 0.60
C PRO A 29 15.71 -11.21 1.20
N HIS A 30 15.27 -11.73 2.35
CA HIS A 30 14.11 -11.21 3.03
C HIS A 30 14.29 -11.33 4.53
N HIS A 31 13.69 -10.40 5.26
CA HIS A 31 13.76 -10.36 6.71
C HIS A 31 12.45 -9.86 7.31
N PRO A 32 12.11 -10.28 8.54
CA PRO A 32 10.97 -9.73 9.26
C PRO A 32 11.30 -8.34 9.79
N VAL A 33 10.39 -7.40 9.58
CA VAL A 33 10.41 -6.09 10.25
C VAL A 33 9.22 -6.04 11.21
N PRO A 34 9.44 -5.92 12.52
CA PRO A 34 8.35 -5.76 13.48
C PRO A 34 7.65 -4.41 13.26
N ASN A 35 6.35 -4.38 13.49
CA ASN A 35 5.65 -3.12 13.68
C ASN A 35 6.09 -2.46 15.00
N LYS A 36 5.65 -1.21 15.25
CA LYS A 36 6.03 -0.45 16.45
C LYS A 36 5.75 -1.17 17.77
N ASN A 37 4.72 -2.00 17.81
CA ASN A 37 4.26 -2.70 19.02
C ASN A 37 4.85 -4.12 19.13
N GLY A 38 5.57 -4.60 18.11
CA GLY A 38 6.21 -5.92 18.08
C GLY A 38 5.26 -7.12 17.88
N ASP A 39 3.94 -6.91 17.78
CA ASP A 39 2.93 -7.96 17.69
C ASP A 39 2.73 -8.50 16.27
N LYS A 40 3.10 -7.71 15.24
CA LYS A 40 2.98 -8.11 13.83
C LYS A 40 4.27 -7.86 13.08
N PHE A 41 4.62 -8.80 12.21
CA PHE A 41 5.77 -8.70 11.32
C PHE A 41 5.32 -8.47 9.88
N ARG A 42 6.01 -7.57 9.19
CA ARG A 42 5.99 -7.51 7.73
C ARG A 42 7.26 -8.14 7.19
N VAL A 43 7.13 -8.91 6.12
CA VAL A 43 8.30 -9.40 5.37
C VAL A 43 8.74 -8.30 4.42
N VAL A 44 10.01 -7.93 4.49
CA VAL A 44 10.66 -7.02 3.54
C VAL A 44 11.55 -7.85 2.62
N PHE A 45 11.44 -7.63 1.31
CA PHE A 45 12.34 -8.21 0.32
C PHE A 45 13.39 -7.17 -0.03
N ASP A 46 14.66 -7.55 -0.01
CA ASP A 46 15.77 -6.65 -0.29
C ASP A 46 16.23 -6.80 -1.74
N GLY A 47 15.66 -5.98 -2.62
CA GLY A 47 16.09 -5.91 -4.03
C GLY A 47 17.44 -5.23 -4.24
N SER A 48 17.97 -4.56 -3.21
CA SER A 48 19.25 -3.81 -3.26
C SER A 48 20.42 -4.64 -2.73
N ALA A 49 20.15 -5.79 -2.11
CA ALA A 49 21.18 -6.74 -1.71
C ALA A 49 21.97 -7.21 -2.94
N LYS A 50 23.29 -7.06 -2.88
CA LYS A 50 24.19 -7.48 -3.94
C LYS A 50 24.40 -8.99 -3.91
N SER A 51 24.35 -9.61 -5.09
CA SER A 51 24.75 -11.00 -5.26
C SER A 51 26.27 -11.16 -5.26
N SER A 52 26.76 -12.40 -5.42
CA SER A 52 28.19 -12.70 -5.62
C SER A 52 28.82 -11.99 -6.82
N SER A 53 28.01 -11.52 -7.78
CA SER A 53 28.47 -10.69 -8.90
C SER A 53 28.69 -9.21 -8.54
N GLY A 54 28.35 -8.79 -7.31
CA GLY A 54 28.39 -7.38 -6.88
C GLY A 54 27.23 -6.53 -7.41
N ILE A 55 26.29 -7.15 -8.14
CA ILE A 55 25.11 -6.52 -8.74
C ILE A 55 23.86 -6.98 -7.97
N SER A 56 22.96 -6.04 -7.67
CA SER A 56 21.64 -6.29 -7.09
C SER A 56 20.56 -6.38 -8.16
N LEU A 57 19.37 -6.90 -7.80
CA LEU A 57 18.23 -6.89 -8.72
C LEU A 57 17.84 -5.46 -9.10
N ASN A 58 17.83 -4.54 -8.14
CA ASN A 58 17.47 -3.15 -8.34
C ASN A 58 18.40 -2.41 -9.31
N ASP A 59 19.68 -2.81 -9.40
CA ASP A 59 20.62 -2.25 -10.40
C ASP A 59 20.26 -2.62 -11.85
N LYS A 60 19.44 -3.66 -12.04
CA LYS A 60 19.03 -4.17 -13.38
C LYS A 60 17.59 -3.87 -13.73
N LEU A 61 16.74 -3.57 -12.75
CA LEU A 61 15.34 -3.25 -13.00
C LEU A 61 15.19 -1.83 -13.57
N MET A 62 14.34 -1.69 -14.58
CA MET A 62 13.89 -0.39 -15.04
C MET A 62 12.85 0.15 -14.05
N VAL A 63 13.19 1.23 -13.35
CA VAL A 63 12.33 1.86 -12.32
C VAL A 63 11.04 2.40 -12.91
N GLY A 64 11.08 2.96 -14.12
CA GLY A 64 10.00 3.76 -14.70
C GLY A 64 10.01 5.21 -14.21
N PRO A 65 9.24 6.10 -14.85
CA PRO A 65 9.12 7.49 -14.42
C PRO A 65 8.38 7.62 -13.08
N GLN A 66 8.61 8.72 -12.36
CA GLN A 66 7.87 9.01 -11.14
C GLN A 66 6.41 9.37 -11.48
N LEU A 67 5.48 8.56 -10.98
CA LEU A 67 4.03 8.78 -11.14
C LEU A 67 3.35 9.32 -9.88
N GLN A 68 4.10 9.44 -8.78
CA GLN A 68 3.59 9.95 -7.51
C GLN A 68 3.19 11.41 -7.67
N ILE A 69 1.98 11.73 -7.20
CA ILE A 69 1.49 13.08 -7.17
C ILE A 69 2.27 13.85 -6.11
N ASP A 70 2.53 15.12 -6.37
CA ASP A 70 3.15 16.00 -5.39
C ASP A 70 2.28 16.05 -4.12
N LEU A 71 2.88 15.70 -2.99
CA LEU A 71 2.18 15.59 -1.72
C LEU A 71 1.55 16.92 -1.30
N LYS A 72 2.19 18.06 -1.58
CA LYS A 72 1.64 19.37 -1.22
C LYS A 72 0.38 19.67 -2.01
N THR A 73 0.39 19.36 -3.31
CA THR A 73 -0.76 19.50 -4.20
C THR A 73 -1.93 18.64 -3.74
N LEU A 74 -1.66 17.40 -3.34
CA LEU A 74 -2.67 16.51 -2.76
C LEU A 74 -3.28 17.08 -1.49
N LEU A 75 -2.44 17.51 -0.53
CA LEU A 75 -2.90 18.09 0.73
C LEU A 75 -3.70 19.37 0.52
N LEU A 76 -3.29 20.24 -0.41
CA LEU A 76 -4.03 21.45 -0.75
C LEU A 76 -5.40 21.13 -1.34
N ARG A 77 -5.50 20.16 -2.26
CA ARG A 77 -6.78 19.76 -2.84
C ARG A 77 -7.70 19.14 -1.80
N PHE A 78 -7.16 18.26 -0.95
CA PHE A 78 -7.89 17.69 0.17
C PHE A 78 -8.54 18.79 1.04
N ARG A 79 -7.81 19.88 1.30
CA ARG A 79 -8.30 21.04 2.06
C ARG A 79 -9.37 21.89 1.35
N MET A 80 -9.58 21.71 0.05
CA MET A 80 -10.62 22.43 -0.69
C MET A 80 -12.02 21.81 -0.52
N HIS A 81 -12.11 20.61 0.05
CA HIS A 81 -13.38 19.91 0.24
C HIS A 81 -14.02 20.28 1.57
N LYS A 82 -15.36 20.43 1.58
CA LYS A 82 -16.12 20.59 2.83
C LYS A 82 -16.27 19.26 3.56
N ILE A 83 -16.44 18.17 2.82
CA ILE A 83 -16.53 16.81 3.35
C ILE A 83 -15.35 16.02 2.79
N THR A 84 -14.49 15.56 3.67
CA THR A 84 -13.24 14.90 3.33
C THR A 84 -13.31 13.43 3.66
N ILE A 85 -12.68 12.59 2.82
CA ILE A 85 -12.57 11.14 3.02
C ILE A 85 -11.11 10.71 2.91
N THR A 86 -10.72 9.79 3.78
CA THR A 86 -9.44 9.08 3.69
C THR A 86 -9.66 7.58 3.77
N ALA A 87 -8.84 6.81 3.06
CA ALA A 87 -8.82 5.35 3.10
C ALA A 87 -7.45 4.83 2.64
N ASP A 88 -7.15 3.55 2.87
CA ASP A 88 -5.96 2.86 2.35
C ASP A 88 -6.33 1.62 1.54
N ILE A 89 -5.59 1.32 0.47
CA ILE A 89 -5.74 0.06 -0.27
C ILE A 89 -5.08 -1.07 0.50
N GLU A 90 -5.85 -2.09 0.88
CA GLU A 90 -5.32 -3.24 1.61
C GLU A 90 -4.29 -4.01 0.77
N LYS A 91 -3.03 -3.95 1.21
CA LYS A 91 -1.91 -4.73 0.65
C LYS A 91 -1.78 -4.49 -0.87
N MET A 92 -1.89 -3.24 -1.33
CA MET A 92 -1.92 -2.83 -2.75
C MET A 92 -0.97 -3.65 -3.66
N TYR A 93 0.34 -3.68 -3.35
CA TYR A 93 1.33 -4.40 -4.15
C TYR A 93 1.03 -5.89 -4.33
N ARG A 94 0.43 -6.54 -3.33
CA ARG A 94 0.11 -7.97 -3.33
C ARG A 94 -1.11 -8.30 -4.17
N GLN A 95 -1.93 -7.31 -4.53
CA GLN A 95 -3.09 -7.52 -5.39
C GLN A 95 -2.70 -7.60 -6.88
N ILE A 96 -1.52 -7.10 -7.22
CA ILE A 96 -1.07 -7.00 -8.61
C ILE A 96 -0.22 -8.22 -8.96
N THR A 97 -0.69 -8.98 -9.94
CA THR A 97 0.02 -10.14 -10.47
C THR A 97 1.17 -9.70 -11.37
N LEU A 98 2.32 -10.35 -11.22
CA LEU A 98 3.41 -10.28 -12.18
C LEU A 98 3.39 -11.51 -13.07
N GLN A 99 3.86 -11.35 -14.30
CA GLN A 99 4.22 -12.49 -15.13
C GLN A 99 5.27 -13.33 -14.39
N ALA A 100 5.11 -14.66 -14.44
CA ALA A 100 6.04 -15.57 -13.81
C ALA A 100 7.47 -15.27 -14.29
N SER A 101 8.35 -14.97 -13.34
CA SER A 101 9.74 -14.60 -13.57
C SER A 101 10.59 -15.21 -12.47
N ASP A 102 11.78 -15.66 -12.84
CA ASP A 102 12.76 -16.23 -11.91
C ASP A 102 13.65 -15.19 -11.23
N PHE A 103 13.39 -13.90 -11.48
CA PHE A 103 14.11 -12.81 -10.81
C PHE A 103 13.49 -12.39 -9.46
N GLN A 104 12.43 -13.07 -9.02
CA GLN A 104 11.84 -12.88 -7.69
C GLN A 104 11.69 -14.22 -6.95
N ARG A 105 12.77 -15.02 -6.91
CA ARG A 105 12.81 -16.24 -6.10
C ARG A 105 13.10 -15.90 -4.64
N ILE A 106 12.65 -16.74 -3.72
CA ILE A 106 13.01 -16.71 -2.31
C ILE A 106 13.20 -18.15 -1.82
N VAL A 107 13.88 -18.30 -0.69
CA VAL A 107 13.95 -19.57 0.04
C VAL A 107 13.17 -19.48 1.34
N TRP A 108 12.42 -20.52 1.73
CA TRP A 108 11.70 -20.54 3.00
C TRP A 108 11.56 -21.96 3.56
N ARG A 109 11.46 -22.06 4.89
CA ARG A 109 11.08 -23.26 5.65
C ARG A 109 10.33 -22.84 6.92
N ASN A 110 9.39 -23.63 7.41
CA ASN A 110 8.63 -23.25 8.62
C ASN A 110 9.37 -23.57 9.91
N SER A 111 10.27 -24.55 9.85
CA SER A 111 11.04 -25.02 11.00
C SER A 111 12.51 -25.20 10.63
N PRO A 112 13.47 -24.98 11.56
CA PRO A 112 14.87 -25.30 11.33
C PRO A 112 15.15 -26.77 10.98
N PHE A 113 14.20 -27.66 11.31
CA PHE A 113 14.28 -29.10 11.04
C PHE A 113 13.70 -29.49 9.67
N GLU A 114 13.02 -28.57 8.99
CA GLU A 114 12.51 -28.80 7.64
C GLU A 114 13.57 -28.45 6.58
N PRO A 115 13.55 -29.13 5.42
CA PRO A 115 14.36 -28.74 4.29
C PRO A 115 13.98 -27.31 3.82
N ILE A 116 14.97 -26.58 3.34
CA ILE A 116 14.75 -25.29 2.69
C ILE A 116 14.04 -25.55 1.36
N GLN A 117 13.03 -24.74 1.05
CA GLN A 117 12.27 -24.82 -0.20
C GLN A 117 12.35 -23.52 -0.99
N ASP A 118 12.35 -23.64 -2.32
CA ASP A 118 12.42 -22.55 -3.27
C ASP A 118 11.03 -22.09 -3.70
N PHE A 119 10.77 -20.79 -3.62
CA PHE A 119 9.50 -20.21 -4.02
C PHE A 119 9.69 -19.06 -5.00
N ARG A 120 8.74 -18.93 -5.92
CA ARG A 120 8.63 -17.80 -6.85
C ARG A 120 7.53 -16.86 -6.36
N LEU A 121 7.85 -15.57 -6.19
CA LEU A 121 6.84 -14.56 -5.90
C LEU A 121 6.04 -14.25 -7.16
N ILE A 122 4.71 -14.28 -7.05
CA ILE A 122 3.76 -14.08 -8.17
C ILE A 122 3.18 -12.65 -8.17
N ARG A 123 3.43 -11.90 -7.11
CA ARG A 123 2.94 -10.52 -6.93
C ARG A 123 4.10 -9.54 -6.92
N ILE A 124 3.80 -8.25 -7.02
CA ILE A 124 4.83 -7.21 -6.87
C ILE A 124 5.45 -7.35 -5.47
N ALA A 125 6.77 -7.58 -5.45
CA ALA A 125 7.54 -7.64 -4.21
C ALA A 125 7.92 -6.21 -3.79
N TYR A 126 7.41 -5.75 -2.66
CA TYR A 126 7.87 -4.50 -2.08
C TYR A 126 9.36 -4.58 -1.75
N GLY A 127 10.12 -3.55 -2.16
CA GLY A 127 11.58 -3.51 -2.07
C GLY A 127 12.31 -3.66 -3.41
N THR A 128 11.58 -4.00 -4.47
CA THR A 128 12.10 -3.86 -5.84
C THR A 128 11.95 -2.43 -6.35
N ALA A 129 12.90 -1.96 -7.14
CA ALA A 129 12.97 -0.54 -7.55
C ALA A 129 11.78 -0.12 -8.42
N SER A 130 11.25 -1.03 -9.25
CA SER A 130 10.11 -0.78 -10.12
C SER A 130 8.74 -0.94 -9.43
N ALA A 131 8.69 -1.45 -8.19
CA ALA A 131 7.43 -1.74 -7.50
C ALA A 131 6.49 -0.51 -7.40
N PRO A 132 6.94 0.69 -7.00
CA PRO A 132 6.06 1.85 -6.89
C PRO A 132 5.45 2.25 -8.24
N TYR A 133 6.26 2.29 -9.30
CA TYR A 133 5.78 2.60 -10.65
C TYR A 133 4.72 1.61 -11.11
N LEU A 134 5.00 0.31 -10.99
CA LEU A 134 4.09 -0.75 -11.42
C LEU A 134 2.76 -0.67 -10.66
N ALA A 135 2.81 -0.47 -9.34
CA ALA A 135 1.60 -0.39 -8.52
C ALA A 135 0.72 0.82 -8.90
N ILE A 136 1.32 2.01 -8.94
CA ILE A 136 0.61 3.25 -9.28
C ILE A 136 0.08 3.18 -10.71
N LYS A 137 0.87 2.67 -11.66
CA LYS A 137 0.46 2.58 -13.06
C LYS A 137 -0.72 1.63 -13.26
N CYS A 138 -0.74 0.49 -12.57
CA CYS A 138 -1.90 -0.41 -12.58
C CYS A 138 -3.16 0.27 -12.04
N LEU A 139 -3.05 1.00 -10.93
CA LEU A 139 -4.16 1.75 -10.33
C LEU A 139 -4.67 2.86 -11.28
N GLN A 140 -3.77 3.63 -11.88
CA GLN A 140 -4.12 4.64 -12.88
C GLN A 140 -4.78 4.02 -14.12
N GLN A 141 -4.27 2.88 -14.60
CA GLN A 141 -4.85 2.21 -15.76
C GLN A 141 -6.26 1.68 -15.47
N LEU A 142 -6.51 1.16 -14.27
CA LEU A 142 -7.85 0.79 -13.83
C LEU A 142 -8.80 1.99 -13.90
N ALA A 143 -8.39 3.14 -13.36
CA ALA A 143 -9.19 4.36 -13.41
C ALA A 143 -9.51 4.81 -14.84
N LEU A 144 -8.54 4.72 -15.76
CA LEU A 144 -8.77 5.07 -17.16
C LEU A 144 -9.76 4.12 -17.85
N ASN A 145 -9.64 2.82 -17.58
CA ASN A 145 -10.53 1.81 -18.16
C ASN A 145 -11.97 1.95 -17.65
N GLU A 146 -12.13 2.33 -16.38
CA GLU A 146 -13.41 2.41 -15.69
C GLU A 146 -14.02 3.83 -15.68
N ALA A 147 -13.39 4.80 -16.38
CA ALA A 147 -13.78 6.21 -16.34
C ALA A 147 -15.23 6.49 -16.74
N ASN A 148 -15.79 5.68 -17.65
CA ASN A 148 -17.18 5.82 -18.08
C ASN A 148 -18.18 5.28 -17.05
N ASN A 149 -17.80 4.22 -16.33
CA ASN A 149 -18.66 3.56 -15.34
C ASN A 149 -18.60 4.27 -13.99
N PHE A 150 -17.41 4.77 -13.61
CA PHE A 150 -17.12 5.34 -12.31
C PHE A 150 -16.35 6.67 -12.45
N PRO A 151 -16.96 7.72 -13.01
CA PRO A 151 -16.26 8.96 -13.36
C PRO A 151 -15.67 9.70 -12.15
N LEU A 152 -16.35 9.71 -10.99
CA LEU A 152 -15.86 10.38 -9.79
C LEU A 152 -14.68 9.60 -9.19
N ALA A 153 -14.81 8.28 -9.09
CA ALA A 153 -13.74 7.42 -8.59
C ALA A 153 -12.52 7.43 -9.50
N SER A 154 -12.71 7.41 -10.82
CA SER A 154 -11.62 7.52 -11.79
C SER A 154 -10.85 8.82 -11.61
N LYS A 155 -11.55 9.95 -11.51
CA LYS A 155 -10.94 11.25 -11.24
C LYS A 155 -10.20 11.27 -9.91
N ALA A 156 -10.78 10.74 -8.84
CA ALA A 156 -10.13 10.64 -7.54
C ALA A 156 -8.89 9.73 -7.58
N VAL A 157 -8.95 8.57 -8.25
CA VAL A 157 -7.80 7.66 -8.37
C VAL A 157 -6.62 8.34 -9.09
N LEU A 158 -6.89 9.11 -10.13
CA LEU A 158 -5.85 9.79 -10.91
C LEU A 158 -5.22 10.98 -10.18
N ASN A 159 -5.90 11.54 -9.18
CA ASN A 159 -5.55 12.84 -8.60
C ASN A 159 -5.29 12.80 -7.09
N ASP A 160 -5.94 11.89 -6.36
CA ASP A 160 -6.12 11.97 -4.91
C ASP A 160 -5.50 10.79 -4.15
N PHE A 161 -4.78 9.90 -4.86
CA PHE A 161 -3.97 8.87 -4.24
C PHE A 161 -2.51 9.30 -4.14
N TYR A 162 -1.92 9.00 -2.98
CA TYR A 162 -0.48 8.94 -2.81
C TYR A 162 -0.09 7.48 -2.54
N VAL A 163 0.36 6.80 -3.59
CA VAL A 163 0.60 5.35 -3.57
C VAL A 163 -0.69 4.60 -3.21
N ASP A 164 -0.81 4.06 -1.99
CA ASP A 164 -1.95 3.29 -1.49
C ASP A 164 -2.93 4.10 -0.64
N ASP A 165 -2.55 5.32 -0.23
CA ASP A 165 -3.37 6.21 0.61
C ASP A 165 -4.24 7.13 -0.25
N LEU A 166 -5.56 7.13 0.00
CA LEU A 166 -6.53 8.05 -0.57
C LEU A 166 -6.73 9.26 0.35
N MET A 167 -6.69 10.47 -0.23
CA MET A 167 -7.12 11.71 0.43
C MET A 167 -7.97 12.54 -0.54
N SER A 168 -9.29 12.41 -0.45
CA SER A 168 -10.24 13.08 -1.36
C SER A 168 -11.42 13.68 -0.61
N GLY A 169 -12.47 14.10 -1.32
CA GLY A 169 -13.66 14.68 -0.72
C GLY A 169 -14.62 15.30 -1.74
N ALA A 170 -15.64 15.95 -1.21
CA ALA A 170 -16.62 16.70 -2.00
C ALA A 170 -17.17 17.91 -1.22
N ASN A 171 -18.02 18.71 -1.89
CA ASN A 171 -18.61 19.91 -1.30
C ASN A 171 -20.04 19.71 -0.77
N SER A 172 -20.61 18.53 -1.00
CA SER A 172 -21.92 18.13 -0.49
C SER A 172 -21.90 16.67 -0.04
N PHE A 173 -22.81 16.32 0.87
CA PHE A 173 -22.94 14.94 1.38
C PHE A 173 -23.25 13.95 0.25
N SER A 174 -24.18 14.32 -0.64
CA SER A 174 -24.58 13.47 -1.77
C SER A 174 -23.42 13.16 -2.70
N GLU A 175 -22.58 14.15 -3.03
CA GLU A 175 -21.40 13.92 -3.88
C GLU A 175 -20.33 13.08 -3.16
N ALA A 176 -20.13 13.29 -1.86
CA ALA A 176 -19.16 12.52 -1.08
C ALA A 176 -19.57 11.04 -0.96
N LEU A 177 -20.87 10.79 -0.76
CA LEU A 177 -21.44 9.44 -0.71
C LEU A 177 -21.34 8.75 -2.08
N GLU A 178 -21.66 9.45 -3.16
CA GLU A 178 -21.51 8.91 -4.51
C GLU A 178 -20.04 8.59 -4.83
N LEU A 179 -19.12 9.49 -4.47
CA LEU A 179 -17.67 9.25 -4.63
C LEU A 179 -17.22 8.02 -3.84
N GLN A 180 -17.62 7.89 -2.57
CA GLN A 180 -17.30 6.72 -1.73
C GLN A 180 -17.81 5.41 -2.36
N ASN A 181 -19.05 5.41 -2.86
CA ASN A 181 -19.66 4.25 -3.49
C ASN A 181 -18.93 3.86 -4.77
N GLN A 182 -18.65 4.82 -5.66
CA GLN A 182 -17.92 4.56 -6.89
C GLN A 182 -16.50 4.05 -6.62
N LEU A 183 -15.79 4.62 -5.63
CA LEU A 183 -14.45 4.17 -5.25
C LEU A 183 -14.47 2.72 -4.76
N THR A 184 -15.42 2.42 -3.87
CA THR A 184 -15.57 1.07 -3.30
C THR A 184 -15.87 0.04 -4.40
N GLN A 185 -16.82 0.34 -5.29
CA GLN A 185 -17.21 -0.55 -6.38
C GLN A 185 -16.07 -0.73 -7.40
N MET A 186 -15.53 0.37 -7.94
CA MET A 186 -14.48 0.34 -8.97
C MET A 186 -13.24 -0.43 -8.49
N LEU A 187 -12.78 -0.17 -7.27
CA LEU A 187 -11.57 -0.82 -6.75
C LEU A 187 -11.81 -2.26 -6.32
N SER A 188 -13.01 -2.61 -5.84
CA SER A 188 -13.36 -4.00 -5.52
C SER A 188 -13.35 -4.91 -6.76
N ASN A 189 -13.73 -4.40 -7.94
CA ASN A 189 -13.62 -5.13 -9.21
C ASN A 189 -12.18 -5.59 -9.51
N ALA A 190 -11.19 -4.84 -9.03
CA ALA A 190 -9.77 -5.15 -9.18
C ALA A 190 -9.13 -5.78 -7.92
N ARG A 191 -9.93 -6.16 -6.92
CA ARG A 191 -9.46 -6.66 -5.60
C ARG A 191 -8.60 -5.65 -4.82
N LEU A 192 -8.69 -4.36 -5.15
CA LEU A 192 -8.01 -3.26 -4.47
C LEU A 192 -8.90 -2.70 -3.35
N VAL A 193 -9.30 -3.56 -2.41
CA VAL A 193 -10.26 -3.19 -1.35
C VAL A 193 -9.74 -2.03 -0.51
N LEU A 194 -10.56 -0.99 -0.36
CA LEU A 194 -10.29 0.15 0.52
C LEU A 194 -10.67 -0.17 1.97
N ARG A 195 -9.77 0.16 2.90
CA ARG A 195 -9.93 0.03 4.34
C ARG A 195 -9.55 1.33 5.06
N LYS A 196 -9.69 1.30 6.39
CA LYS A 196 -9.42 2.43 7.30
C LYS A 196 -10.14 3.71 6.88
N TRP A 197 -11.38 3.57 6.45
CA TRP A 197 -12.21 4.72 6.11
C TRP A 197 -12.32 5.68 7.29
N ALA A 198 -12.05 6.95 7.03
CA ALA A 198 -12.28 8.06 7.95
C ALA A 198 -12.81 9.29 7.20
N SER A 199 -13.55 10.14 7.90
CA SER A 199 -14.23 11.30 7.34
C SER A 199 -14.47 12.36 8.42
N ASN A 200 -14.54 13.64 8.03
CA ASN A 200 -15.02 14.70 8.91
C ASN A 200 -16.56 14.74 9.02
N CYS A 201 -17.26 13.86 8.28
CA CYS A 201 -18.70 13.68 8.31
C CYS A 201 -19.03 12.25 8.73
N ASN A 202 -19.54 12.05 9.96
CA ASN A 202 -19.84 10.72 10.50
C ASN A 202 -20.96 10.01 9.76
N GLU A 203 -21.96 10.76 9.30
CA GLU A 203 -23.07 10.21 8.52
C GLU A 203 -22.58 9.44 7.29
N LEU A 204 -21.46 9.88 6.70
CA LEU A 204 -20.83 9.25 5.54
C LEU A 204 -20.15 7.91 5.89
N LEU A 205 -19.77 7.70 7.14
CA LEU A 205 -19.16 6.44 7.59
C LEU A 205 -20.20 5.39 7.93
N ASN A 206 -21.46 5.79 8.17
CA ASN A 206 -22.53 4.86 8.55
C ASN A 206 -22.84 3.80 7.48
N SER A 207 -22.57 4.09 6.21
CA SER A 207 -22.69 3.16 5.07
C SER A 207 -21.56 2.13 4.96
N ILE A 208 -20.46 2.31 5.69
CA ILE A 208 -19.29 1.44 5.63
C ILE A 208 -19.31 0.45 6.80
N ASP A 209 -18.99 -0.82 6.58
CA ASP A 209 -18.90 -1.79 7.67
C ASP A 209 -17.86 -1.39 8.73
N SER A 210 -18.14 -1.66 10.01
CA SER A 210 -17.31 -1.17 11.12
C SER A 210 -15.86 -1.67 11.09
N ASP A 211 -15.59 -2.82 10.49
CA ASP A 211 -14.25 -3.40 10.32
C ASP A 211 -13.45 -2.79 9.15
N MET A 212 -14.14 -2.06 8.27
CA MET A 212 -13.55 -1.31 7.16
C MET A 212 -13.23 0.13 7.54
N ARG A 213 -13.81 0.63 8.64
CA ARG A 213 -13.51 1.96 9.20
C ARG A 213 -12.17 1.95 9.92
N LEU A 214 -11.54 3.12 10.03
CA LEU A 214 -10.38 3.25 10.91
C LEU A 214 -10.83 2.95 12.35
N SER A 215 -10.10 2.14 13.11
CA SER A 215 -10.51 1.63 14.43
C SER A 215 -10.90 2.73 15.45
N ASN A 216 -10.41 3.96 15.26
CA ASN A 216 -10.71 5.12 16.09
C ASN A 216 -11.88 5.97 15.55
N ALA A 217 -12.39 5.68 14.35
CA ALA A 217 -13.55 6.38 13.81
C ALA A 217 -14.89 5.87 14.38
N SER A 218 -14.85 4.77 15.14
CA SER A 218 -16.06 4.01 15.56
C SER A 218 -16.36 4.04 17.06
N LEU A 219 -15.55 4.69 17.90
CA LEU A 219 -15.77 4.72 19.35
C LEU A 219 -15.46 6.11 19.90
N ASN A 220 -16.53 6.90 20.10
CA ASN A 220 -16.55 8.19 20.79
C ASN A 220 -15.51 9.22 20.32
N ILE A 221 -15.99 10.18 19.53
CA ILE A 221 -15.30 11.43 19.21
C ILE A 221 -15.23 12.28 20.49
N ASP A 222 -14.41 11.84 21.45
CA ASP A 222 -13.97 12.66 22.57
C ASP A 222 -12.56 13.17 22.23
N ASN A 223 -12.55 14.37 21.65
CA ASN A 223 -11.52 15.43 21.71
C ASN A 223 -10.03 15.17 21.38
N ASP A 224 -9.56 13.97 20.97
CA ASP A 224 -8.13 13.81 20.63
C ASP A 224 -7.78 12.76 19.54
N ASP A 225 -8.77 12.22 18.83
CA ASP A 225 -8.52 11.20 17.81
C ASP A 225 -8.01 11.78 16.49
N THR A 226 -6.73 11.51 16.20
CA THR A 226 -6.05 11.92 14.97
C THR A 226 -5.77 10.73 14.05
N VAL A 227 -6.04 10.92 12.75
CA VAL A 227 -5.68 10.02 11.67
C VAL A 227 -4.27 10.32 11.22
N LYS A 228 -3.36 9.35 11.34
CA LYS A 228 -2.04 9.47 10.74
C LYS A 228 -2.13 9.11 9.25
N THR A 229 -1.91 10.09 8.38
CA THR A 229 -1.87 9.91 6.93
C THR A 229 -0.71 10.71 6.35
N LEU A 230 0.02 10.13 5.40
CA LEU A 230 1.11 10.80 4.65
C LEU A 230 2.16 11.55 5.50
N GLY A 231 2.45 11.04 6.70
CA GLY A 231 3.45 11.62 7.61
C GLY A 231 2.94 12.77 8.48
N ILE A 232 1.68 13.18 8.33
CA ILE A 232 1.00 14.17 9.16
C ILE A 232 -0.11 13.53 10.01
N LEU A 233 -0.62 14.28 10.98
CA LEU A 233 -1.82 13.93 11.74
C LEU A 233 -2.97 14.80 11.27
N TRP A 234 -4.16 14.22 11.11
CA TRP A 234 -5.38 14.93 10.74
C TRP A 234 -6.46 14.61 11.76
N HIS A 235 -7.10 15.62 12.35
CA HIS A 235 -8.22 15.43 13.26
C HIS A 235 -9.53 15.58 12.47
N PRO A 236 -10.32 14.50 12.27
CA PRO A 236 -11.47 14.56 11.39
C PRO A 236 -12.56 15.52 11.88
N ALA A 237 -12.90 15.50 13.17
CA ALA A 237 -14.05 16.28 13.66
C ALA A 237 -13.84 17.81 13.56
N SER A 238 -12.65 18.31 13.92
CA SER A 238 -12.29 19.72 13.74
C SER A 238 -11.79 20.04 12.32
N ASP A 239 -11.49 19.00 11.53
CA ASP A 239 -10.85 19.08 10.22
C ASP A 239 -9.57 19.95 10.23
N VAL A 240 -8.60 19.58 11.09
CA VAL A 240 -7.32 20.31 11.27
C VAL A 240 -6.13 19.36 11.16
N PHE A 241 -5.03 19.83 10.53
CA PHE A 241 -3.76 19.11 10.51
C PHE A 241 -2.89 19.44 11.72
N TYR A 242 -2.23 18.42 12.28
CA TYR A 242 -1.29 18.50 13.38
C TYR A 242 0.07 17.94 12.97
N PHE A 243 1.13 18.51 13.55
CA PHE A 243 2.48 18.01 13.44
C PHE A 243 2.96 17.54 14.81
N LYS A 244 3.35 16.27 14.92
CA LYS A 244 4.01 15.77 16.13
C LYS A 244 5.51 16.04 16.03
N ILE A 245 5.97 17.08 16.73
CA ILE A 245 7.39 17.38 16.87
C ILE A 245 7.91 16.55 18.04
N THR A 246 8.87 15.66 17.77
CA THR A 246 9.63 14.99 18.84
C THR A 246 10.88 15.84 19.07
N PRO A 247 11.08 16.41 20.26
CA PRO A 247 12.29 17.19 20.55
C PRO A 247 13.53 16.34 20.32
N LEU A 248 14.55 16.90 19.67
CA LEU A 248 15.85 16.26 19.58
C LEU A 248 16.46 16.26 21.00
N SER A 249 16.63 15.09 21.59
CA SER A 249 17.40 14.95 22.83
C SER A 249 18.87 15.23 22.51
N PHE A 250 19.36 16.40 22.89
CA PHE A 250 20.79 16.66 22.94
C PHE A 250 21.36 15.92 24.14
N GLU A 251 21.88 14.71 23.92
CA GLU A 251 22.86 14.11 24.84
C GLU A 251 24.21 14.80 24.62
N GLY A 252 24.28 16.06 24.99
CA GLY A 252 25.54 16.79 25.14
C GLY A 252 26.14 16.42 26.50
N THR A 253 27.11 15.52 26.50
CA THR A 253 28.06 15.38 27.61
C THR A 253 28.89 16.66 27.66
N LEU A 254 28.72 17.45 28.72
CA LEU A 254 29.69 18.46 29.16
C LEU A 254 30.78 17.78 30.01
#